data_AF-A0A926T126-F1
#
_entry.id   AF-A0A926T126-F1
#
_cell.length_a   1.000
_cell.length_b   1.000
_cell.length_c   1.000
_cell.angle_alpha   90.00
_cell.angle_beta   90.00
_cell.angle_gamma   90.00
#
_symmetry.space_group_name_H-M   'P 1'
#
loop_
_entity.id
_entity.type
_entity.pdbx_description
1 polymer ?
#
loop_
_entity_poly.entity_id
_entity_poly.type
_entity_poly.pdbx_seq_one_letter_code
_entity_poly.pdbx_strand_id
1 'polypeptide(L)'
;MDKVLKSNWFWSFFATVLILFSFTIFSSWVVMVSVWFGLFFIFRFTGLETKLSEKEHKLYLATVLLYPVVETGIKWMIVRNVIPYSWFWLNRLEHFSWAIAVTILFLPTYTDIWQNLKWWQSMIFVVGLVCILGNLNEFLEYGLRMGNSKNFAAFYWDTIYDMMINMMGGLIGFVVTRWNAKIG
;
A
#
# COMPACT_ATOMS: atom_id res chain seq x y z
N MET A 1 -14.56 0.97 18.51
CA MET A 1 -13.90 1.76 17.46
C MET A 1 -14.12 3.23 17.77
N ASP A 2 -13.05 4.01 17.94
CA ASP A 2 -13.16 5.40 18.39
C ASP A 2 -14.06 6.24 17.49
N LYS A 3 -14.88 7.10 18.11
CA LYS A 3 -15.79 8.01 17.38
C LYS A 3 -15.04 8.89 16.37
N VAL A 4 -13.77 9.17 16.63
CA VAL A 4 -12.88 9.96 15.77
C VAL A 4 -12.64 9.27 14.42
N LEU A 5 -12.30 7.97 14.40
CA LEU A 5 -12.04 7.22 13.16
C LEU A 5 -13.30 6.98 12.32
N LYS A 6 -14.49 7.25 12.87
CA LYS A 6 -15.75 7.27 12.11
C LYS A 6 -16.00 8.61 11.39
N SER A 7 -15.34 9.68 11.80
CA SER A 7 -15.57 11.02 11.25
C SER A 7 -14.91 11.21 9.88
N ASN A 8 -15.71 11.50 8.86
CA ASN A 8 -15.17 11.89 7.53
C ASN A 8 -14.36 13.18 7.61
N TRP A 9 -14.68 14.06 8.55
CA TRP A 9 -13.94 15.31 8.76
C TRP A 9 -12.53 15.05 9.28
N PHE A 10 -12.37 14.10 10.22
CA PHE A 10 -11.05 13.68 10.69
C PHE A 10 -10.20 13.18 9.52
N TRP A 11 -10.73 12.27 8.71
CA TRP A 11 -9.99 11.72 7.57
C TRP A 11 -9.68 12.76 6.50
N SER A 12 -10.59 13.70 6.26
CA SER A 12 -10.37 14.77 5.29
C SER A 12 -9.25 15.69 5.77
N PHE A 13 -9.31 16.11 7.03
CA PHE A 13 -8.27 16.90 7.66
C PHE A 13 -6.91 16.18 7.64
N PHE A 14 -6.89 14.90 8.03
CA PHE A 14 -5.67 14.09 8.06
C PHE A 14 -5.06 13.93 6.66
N ALA A 15 -5.87 13.59 5.65
CA ALA A 15 -5.44 13.49 4.26
C ALA A 15 -4.88 14.82 3.75
N THR A 16 -5.58 15.94 4.00
CA THR A 16 -5.12 17.28 3.61
C THR A 16 -3.78 17.63 4.25
N VAL A 17 -3.64 17.43 5.57
CA VAL A 17 -2.37 17.71 6.27
C VAL A 17 -1.24 16.87 5.69
N LEU A 18 -1.46 15.58 5.45
CA LEU A 18 -0.42 14.69 4.95
C LEU A 18 -0.05 14.99 3.49
N ILE A 19 -1.02 15.32 2.64
CA ILE A 19 -0.79 15.74 1.25
C ILE A 19 -0.01 17.05 1.21
N LEU A 20 -0.43 18.07 1.97
CA LEU A 20 0.27 19.36 2.07
C LEU A 20 1.69 19.18 2.60
N PHE A 21 1.88 18.34 3.62
CA PHE A 21 3.20 18.01 4.12
C PHE A 21 4.04 17.31 3.05
N SER A 22 3.47 16.35 2.30
CA SER A 22 4.16 15.62 1.23
C SER A 22 4.66 16.54 0.12
N PHE A 23 3.92 17.60 -0.23
CA PHE A 23 4.35 18.63 -1.19
C PHE A 23 5.65 19.32 -0.78
N THR A 24 5.93 19.42 0.52
CA THR A 24 7.15 20.06 1.02
C THR A 24 8.38 19.17 0.95
N ILE A 25 8.20 17.85 0.79
CA ILE A 25 9.30 16.89 0.88
C ILE A 25 9.53 16.13 -0.44
N PHE A 26 8.51 15.51 -1.02
CA PHE A 26 8.64 14.67 -2.24
C PHE A 26 7.43 14.77 -3.17
N SER A 27 7.63 15.26 -4.40
CA SER A 27 6.54 15.44 -5.37
C SER A 27 5.92 14.12 -5.86
N SER A 28 6.71 13.04 -6.01
CA SER A 28 6.20 11.72 -6.40
C SER A 28 5.33 11.09 -5.31
N TRP A 29 5.65 11.33 -4.04
CA TRP A 29 4.90 10.80 -2.91
C TRP A 29 3.51 11.41 -2.78
N VAL A 30 3.35 12.69 -3.13
CA VAL A 30 2.05 13.39 -3.13
C VAL A 30 1.01 12.63 -3.96
N VAL A 31 1.40 12.14 -5.14
CA VAL A 31 0.49 11.40 -6.03
C VAL A 31 0.03 10.11 -5.34
N MET A 32 0.96 9.37 -4.75
CA MET A 32 0.65 8.12 -4.04
C MET A 32 -0.26 8.34 -2.83
N VAL A 33 -0.01 9.35 -2.00
CA VAL A 33 -0.88 9.70 -0.87
C VAL A 33 -2.27 10.13 -1.35
N SER A 34 -2.34 10.88 -2.45
CA SER A 34 -3.61 11.30 -3.04
C SER A 34 -4.41 10.11 -3.57
N VAL A 35 -3.77 9.16 -4.26
CA VAL A 35 -4.40 7.91 -4.72
C VAL A 35 -4.86 7.07 -3.52
N TRP A 36 -4.02 6.94 -2.49
CA TRP A 36 -4.33 6.19 -1.27
C TRP A 36 -5.60 6.70 -0.59
N PHE A 37 -5.67 8.01 -0.31
CA PHE A 37 -6.87 8.60 0.31
C PHE A 37 -8.05 8.68 -0.66
N GLY A 38 -7.82 8.85 -1.96
CA GLY A 38 -8.85 8.77 -2.98
C GLY A 38 -9.57 7.42 -2.96
N LEU A 39 -8.81 6.32 -2.97
CA LEU A 39 -9.36 4.97 -2.85
C LEU A 39 -10.08 4.74 -1.52
N PHE A 40 -9.49 5.18 -0.40
CA PHE A 40 -10.14 5.13 0.91
C PHE A 40 -11.49 5.85 0.90
N PHE A 41 -11.56 7.09 0.41
CA PHE A 41 -12.83 7.84 0.35
C PHE A 41 -13.84 7.21 -0.60
N ILE A 42 -13.41 6.64 -1.73
CA ILE A 42 -14.29 5.87 -2.62
C ILE A 42 -14.91 4.71 -1.85
N PHE A 43 -14.11 3.88 -1.15
CA PHE A 43 -14.62 2.75 -0.37
C PHE A 43 -15.55 3.19 0.76
N ARG A 44 -15.22 4.32 1.40
CA ARG A 44 -16.03 4.87 2.48
C ARG A 44 -17.38 5.40 2.01
N PHE A 45 -17.40 6.20 0.95
CA PHE A 45 -18.62 6.84 0.44
C PHE A 45 -19.52 5.85 -0.31
N THR A 46 -18.95 4.81 -0.92
CA THR A 46 -19.72 3.71 -1.50
C THR A 46 -20.22 2.70 -0.47
N GLY A 47 -19.76 2.79 0.78
CA GLY A 47 -20.12 1.87 1.85
C GLY A 47 -19.47 0.49 1.72
N LEU A 48 -18.46 0.29 0.86
CA LEU A 48 -17.78 -1.00 0.72
C LEU A 48 -17.18 -1.48 2.05
N GLU A 49 -16.67 -0.56 2.88
CA GLU A 49 -16.11 -0.87 4.20
C GLU A 49 -17.13 -1.56 5.15
N THR A 50 -18.45 -1.41 4.92
CA THR A 50 -19.46 -2.03 5.79
C THR A 50 -19.53 -3.55 5.63
N LYS A 51 -18.90 -4.11 4.58
CA LYS A 51 -18.77 -5.57 4.41
C LYS A 51 -17.78 -6.19 5.42
N LEU A 52 -16.91 -5.39 6.01
CA LEU A 52 -15.87 -5.85 6.92
C LEU A 52 -16.43 -6.17 8.32
N SER A 53 -15.95 -7.25 8.92
CA SER A 53 -16.15 -7.50 10.36
C SER A 53 -15.42 -6.44 11.20
N GLU A 54 -15.73 -6.36 12.50
CA GLU A 54 -15.12 -5.35 13.37
C GLU A 54 -13.58 -5.44 13.42
N LYS A 55 -13.02 -6.65 13.40
CA LYS A 55 -11.56 -6.86 13.39
C LYS A 55 -10.93 -6.41 12.08
N GLU A 56 -11.51 -6.80 10.95
CA GLU A 56 -11.08 -6.41 9.61
C GLU A 56 -11.17 -4.89 9.42
N HIS A 57 -12.25 -4.28 9.88
CA HIS A 57 -12.44 -2.84 9.80
C HIS A 57 -11.42 -2.08 10.66
N LYS A 58 -11.09 -2.57 11.86
CA LYS A 58 -10.02 -2.00 12.69
C LYS A 58 -8.66 -2.08 11.98
N LEU A 59 -8.33 -3.25 11.42
CA LEU A 59 -7.10 -3.45 10.65
C LEU A 59 -7.04 -2.49 9.45
N TYR A 60 -8.13 -2.40 8.70
CA TYR A 60 -8.28 -1.49 7.56
C TYR A 60 -8.00 -0.04 7.94
N LEU A 61 -8.69 0.50 8.95
CA LEU A 61 -8.50 1.90 9.37
C LEU A 61 -7.12 2.14 9.97
N ALA A 62 -6.56 1.18 10.72
CA ALA A 62 -5.20 1.28 11.25
C ALA A 62 -4.19 1.37 10.11
N THR A 63 -4.33 0.54 9.07
CA THR A 63 -3.46 0.61 7.88
C THR A 63 -3.62 1.93 7.15
N VAL A 64 -4.85 2.40 6.90
CA VAL A 64 -5.11 3.69 6.23
C VAL A 64 -4.48 4.86 7.01
N LEU A 65 -4.49 4.80 8.34
CA LEU A 65 -3.90 5.81 9.21
C LEU A 65 -2.36 5.75 9.23
N LEU A 66 -1.81 4.56 9.47
CA LEU A 66 -0.40 4.39 9.80
C LEU A 66 0.50 4.30 8.57
N TYR A 67 0.06 3.58 7.53
CA TYR A 67 0.89 3.33 6.35
C TYR A 67 1.45 4.63 5.75
N PRO A 68 0.64 5.65 5.41
CA PRO A 68 1.18 6.79 4.71
C PRO A 68 2.07 7.66 5.62
N VAL A 69 1.93 7.59 6.95
CA VAL A 69 2.84 8.24 7.91
C VAL A 69 4.19 7.53 7.94
N VAL A 70 4.18 6.20 8.06
CA VAL A 70 5.40 5.38 8.06
C VAL A 70 6.17 5.55 6.75
N GLU A 71 5.46 5.48 5.62
CA GLU A 71 6.04 5.62 4.29
C GLU A 71 6.66 7.00 4.08
N THR A 72 5.99 8.07 4.54
CA THR A 72 6.56 9.43 4.53
C THR A 72 7.88 9.48 5.30
N GLY A 73 7.95 8.81 6.45
CA GLY A 73 9.17 8.69 7.26
C GLY A 73 10.29 7.93 6.54
N ILE A 74 9.96 6.80 5.89
CA ILE A 74 10.90 6.00 5.09
C ILE A 74 11.47 6.82 3.93
N LYS A 75 10.61 7.46 3.12
CA LYS A 75 11.03 8.34 2.03
C LYS A 75 11.93 9.47 2.52
N TRP A 76 11.59 10.07 3.67
CA TRP A 76 12.43 11.11 4.27
C TRP A 76 13.83 10.61 4.63
N MET A 77 13.92 9.42 5.24
CA MET A 77 15.20 8.79 5.57
C MET A 77 16.03 8.43 4.33
N ILE A 78 15.39 7.98 3.24
CA ILE A 78 16.05 7.69 1.96
C ILE A 78 16.68 8.96 1.40
N VAL A 79 15.92 10.05 1.28
CA VAL A 79 16.44 11.28 0.67
C VAL A 79 17.47 11.98 1.54
N ARG A 80 17.35 11.88 2.86
CA ARG A 80 18.38 12.37 3.79
C ARG A 80 19.58 11.43 3.91
N ASN A 81 19.53 10.25 3.30
CA ASN A 81 20.53 9.18 3.42
C ASN A 81 20.96 8.93 4.88
N VAL A 82 19.98 8.85 5.79
CA VAL A 82 20.23 8.72 7.23
C VAL A 82 20.97 7.43 7.55
N ILE A 83 20.71 6.37 6.77
CA ILE A 83 21.36 5.06 6.88
C ILE A 83 22.22 4.83 5.62
N PRO A 84 23.49 4.40 5.74
CA PRO A 84 24.29 4.03 4.58
C PRO A 84 23.60 2.93 3.75
N TYR A 85 23.61 3.07 2.42
CA TYR A 85 22.86 2.19 1.51
C TYR A 85 21.34 2.18 1.78
N SER A 86 20.81 3.28 2.35
CA SER A 86 19.38 3.49 2.61
C SER A 86 18.53 3.15 1.40
N TRP A 87 18.93 3.60 0.20
CA TRP A 87 18.18 3.34 -1.01
C TRP A 87 17.98 1.84 -1.29
N PHE A 88 18.97 0.99 -1.02
CA PHE A 88 18.83 -0.44 -1.28
C PHE A 88 17.88 -1.14 -0.29
N TRP A 89 18.06 -0.90 1.02
CA TRP A 89 17.28 -1.61 2.04
C TRP A 89 15.91 -0.99 2.29
N LEU A 90 15.83 0.35 2.32
CA LEU A 90 14.59 1.06 2.60
C LEU A 90 13.64 1.04 1.40
N ASN A 91 14.12 1.05 0.15
CA ASN A 91 13.25 0.90 -1.02
C ASN A 91 12.52 -0.46 -0.98
N ARG A 92 13.24 -1.54 -0.67
CA ARG A 92 12.63 -2.87 -0.49
C ARG A 92 11.65 -2.90 0.68
N LEU A 93 11.99 -2.28 1.81
CA LEU A 93 11.07 -2.19 2.94
C LEU A 93 9.80 -1.42 2.57
N GLU A 94 9.94 -0.35 1.79
CA GLU A 94 8.83 0.40 1.20
C GLU A 94 7.96 -0.51 0.33
N HIS A 95 8.51 -1.20 -0.67
CA HIS A 95 7.74 -2.09 -1.55
C HIS A 95 7.02 -3.19 -0.77
N PHE A 96 7.71 -3.78 0.21
CA PHE A 96 7.14 -4.79 1.09
C PHE A 96 5.94 -4.24 1.89
N SER A 97 6.13 -3.06 2.51
CA SER A 97 5.12 -2.40 3.34
C SER A 97 3.94 -1.92 2.51
N TRP A 98 4.21 -1.35 1.33
CA TRP A 98 3.24 -0.95 0.33
C TRP A 98 2.37 -2.13 -0.09
N ALA A 99 2.97 -3.28 -0.42
CA ALA A 99 2.22 -4.46 -0.85
C ALA A 99 1.31 -5.02 0.26
N ILE A 100 1.78 -5.03 1.52
CA ILE A 100 0.93 -5.37 2.67
C ILE A 100 -0.23 -4.37 2.80
N ALA A 101 0.08 -3.07 2.72
CA ALA A 101 -0.88 -2.01 2.92
C ALA A 101 -1.96 -2.01 1.83
N VAL A 102 -1.57 -2.18 0.56
CA VAL A 102 -2.47 -2.32 -0.60
C VAL A 102 -3.33 -3.56 -0.45
N THR A 103 -2.76 -4.68 -0.02
CA THR A 103 -3.56 -5.88 0.28
C THR A 103 -4.68 -5.51 1.24
N ILE A 104 -4.36 -4.93 2.40
CA ILE A 104 -5.36 -4.56 3.42
C ILE A 104 -6.33 -3.48 2.92
N LEU A 105 -5.87 -2.49 2.14
CA LEU A 105 -6.72 -1.44 1.59
C LEU A 105 -7.81 -2.02 0.68
N PHE A 106 -7.49 -3.01 -0.15
CA PHE A 106 -8.46 -3.64 -1.04
C PHE A 106 -9.34 -4.71 -0.36
N LEU A 107 -9.14 -4.97 0.93
CA LEU A 107 -9.95 -5.93 1.70
C LEU A 107 -11.47 -5.82 1.49
N PRO A 108 -12.08 -4.62 1.45
CA PRO A 108 -13.52 -4.46 1.18
C PRO A 108 -13.97 -4.98 -0.19
N THR A 109 -13.10 -4.99 -1.19
CA THR A 109 -13.47 -5.33 -2.58
C THR A 109 -13.58 -6.82 -2.84
N TYR A 110 -12.86 -7.63 -2.07
CA TYR A 110 -12.79 -9.08 -2.28
C TYR A 110 -13.25 -9.88 -1.06
N THR A 111 -13.94 -9.23 -0.11
CA THR A 111 -14.55 -9.91 1.05
C THR A 111 -15.43 -11.09 0.61
N ASP A 112 -16.23 -10.88 -0.45
CA ASP A 112 -17.11 -11.91 -1.00
C ASP A 112 -16.32 -13.05 -1.69
N ILE A 113 -15.17 -12.74 -2.28
CA ILE A 113 -14.31 -13.73 -2.94
C ILE A 113 -13.74 -14.71 -1.90
N TRP A 114 -13.31 -14.21 -0.76
CA TRP A 114 -12.70 -15.04 0.30
C TRP A 114 -13.68 -15.89 1.10
N GLN A 115 -14.97 -15.55 1.08
CA GLN A 115 -16.04 -16.37 1.65
C GLN A 115 -16.39 -17.55 0.74
N ASN A 116 -16.24 -17.39 -0.58
CA ASN A 116 -16.68 -18.38 -1.56
C ASN A 116 -15.56 -19.28 -2.10
N LEU A 117 -14.30 -18.83 -2.03
CA LEU A 117 -13.14 -19.56 -2.57
C LEU A 117 -12.36 -20.31 -1.50
N LYS A 118 -11.69 -21.39 -1.91
CA LYS A 118 -10.71 -22.09 -1.06
C LYS A 118 -9.56 -21.15 -0.71
N TRP A 119 -8.89 -21.45 0.41
CA TRP A 119 -7.78 -20.63 0.90
C TRP A 119 -6.70 -20.36 -0.17
N TRP A 120 -6.27 -21.39 -0.90
CA TRP A 120 -5.24 -21.23 -1.94
C TRP A 120 -5.74 -20.41 -3.15
N GLN A 121 -7.02 -20.49 -3.51
CA GLN A 121 -7.62 -19.72 -4.60
C GLN A 121 -7.70 -18.24 -4.22
N SER A 122 -8.10 -17.97 -2.98
CA SER A 122 -8.11 -16.63 -2.38
C SER A 122 -6.71 -16.02 -2.34
N MET A 123 -5.70 -16.83 -1.99
CA MET A 123 -4.30 -16.43 -1.99
C MET A 123 -3.84 -16.05 -3.39
N ILE A 124 -4.06 -16.91 -4.39
CA ILE A 124 -3.66 -16.63 -5.78
C ILE A 124 -4.35 -15.36 -6.30
N PHE A 125 -5.65 -15.19 -6.02
CA PHE A 125 -6.38 -14.00 -6.43
C PHE A 125 -5.77 -12.72 -5.85
N VAL A 126 -5.51 -12.68 -4.54
CA VAL A 126 -5.04 -11.45 -3.87
C VAL A 126 -3.57 -11.19 -4.12
N VAL A 127 -2.71 -12.20 -4.02
CA VAL A 127 -1.29 -12.04 -4.39
C VAL A 127 -1.18 -11.67 -5.87
N GLY A 128 -1.98 -12.28 -6.75
CA GLY A 128 -2.04 -11.92 -8.17
C GLY A 128 -2.43 -10.47 -8.40
N LEU A 129 -3.46 -9.97 -7.70
CA LEU A 129 -3.87 -8.56 -7.78
C LEU A 129 -2.75 -7.61 -7.32
N VAL A 130 -2.11 -7.91 -6.18
CA VAL A 130 -1.01 -7.09 -5.65
C VAL A 130 0.19 -7.12 -6.58
N CYS A 131 0.54 -8.28 -7.15
CA CYS A 131 1.59 -8.38 -8.15
C CYS A 131 1.27 -7.59 -9.40
N ILE A 132 0.02 -7.59 -9.89
CA ILE A 132 -0.36 -6.75 -11.04
C ILE A 132 -0.15 -5.27 -10.72
N LEU A 133 -0.65 -4.80 -9.57
CA LEU A 133 -0.49 -3.41 -9.16
C LEU A 133 0.99 -3.02 -8.95
N GLY A 134 1.76 -3.88 -8.27
CA GLY A 134 3.17 -3.66 -7.98
C GLY A 134 4.00 -3.66 -9.25
N ASN A 135 3.77 -4.63 -10.13
CA ASN A 135 4.45 -4.68 -11.42
C ASN A 135 4.12 -3.46 -12.28
N LEU A 136 2.85 -3.02 -12.30
CA LEU A 136 2.48 -1.78 -13.00
C LEU A 136 3.22 -0.56 -12.43
N ASN A 137 3.33 -0.45 -11.11
CA ASN A 137 4.13 0.60 -10.47
C ASN A 137 5.59 0.54 -10.92
N GLU A 138 6.21 -0.64 -10.82
CA GLU A 138 7.61 -0.86 -11.20
C GLU A 138 7.86 -0.56 -12.68
N PHE A 139 6.96 -0.98 -13.58
CA PHE A 139 7.08 -0.68 -15.00
C PHE A 139 6.98 0.82 -15.31
N LEU A 140 6.09 1.55 -14.62
CA LEU A 140 5.97 2.99 -14.77
C LEU A 140 7.21 3.71 -14.25
N GLU A 141 7.71 3.34 -13.08
CA GLU A 141 8.95 3.88 -12.53
C GLU A 141 10.15 3.60 -13.44
N TYR A 142 10.28 2.37 -13.92
CA TYR A 142 11.32 1.97 -14.85
C TYR A 142 11.25 2.77 -16.15
N GLY A 143 10.05 2.95 -16.73
CA GLY A 143 9.83 3.77 -17.92
C GLY A 143 10.23 5.24 -17.72
N LEU A 144 9.91 5.83 -16.57
CA LEU A 144 10.33 7.19 -16.22
C LEU A 144 11.86 7.31 -16.05
N ARG A 145 12.52 6.29 -15.48
CA ARG A 145 13.98 6.25 -15.30
C ARG A 145 14.72 6.00 -16.62
N MET A 146 14.15 5.21 -17.53
CA MET A 146 14.71 4.91 -18.86
C MET A 146 14.89 6.16 -19.73
N GLY A 147 13.98 7.14 -19.65
CA GLY A 147 14.08 8.38 -20.42
C GLY A 147 15.29 9.26 -20.06
N ASN A 148 15.96 8.98 -18.93
CA ASN A 148 16.93 9.89 -18.31
C ASN A 148 18.32 9.29 -18.03
N SER A 149 18.68 8.04 -18.43
CA SER A 149 19.98 7.47 -18.02
C SER A 149 20.66 6.46 -18.96
N LYS A 150 21.99 6.35 -18.82
CA LYS A 150 22.86 5.34 -19.47
C LYS A 150 23.00 4.02 -18.69
N ASN A 151 22.34 3.87 -17.53
CA ASN A 151 22.55 2.76 -16.57
C ASN A 151 21.41 1.73 -16.57
N PHE A 152 20.96 1.34 -17.77
CA PHE A 152 19.81 0.45 -17.99
C PHE A 152 19.85 -0.87 -17.18
N ALA A 153 21.00 -1.54 -17.16
CA ALA A 153 21.13 -2.86 -16.53
C ALA A 153 21.00 -2.83 -15.00
N ALA A 154 21.40 -1.73 -14.34
CA ALA A 154 21.29 -1.59 -12.90
C ALA A 154 19.82 -1.41 -12.47
N PHE A 155 19.05 -0.61 -13.23
CA PHE A 155 17.63 -0.41 -12.98
C PHE A 155 16.81 -1.67 -13.22
N TYR A 156 17.20 -2.50 -14.18
CA TYR A 156 16.51 -3.76 -14.45
C TYR A 156 16.57 -4.74 -13.27
N TRP A 157 17.76 -4.93 -12.67
CA TRP A 157 17.90 -5.81 -11.50
C TRP A 157 17.15 -5.30 -10.28
N ASP A 158 17.17 -3.98 -10.05
CA ASP A 158 16.43 -3.31 -8.99
C ASP A 158 14.92 -3.58 -9.12
N THR A 159 14.36 -3.32 -10.31
CA THR A 159 12.96 -3.62 -10.65
C THR A 159 12.60 -5.09 -10.39
N ILE A 160 13.45 -6.05 -10.78
CA ILE A 160 13.18 -7.47 -10.49
C ILE A 160 13.09 -7.73 -8.98
N TYR A 161 14.03 -7.19 -8.19
CA TYR A 161 14.01 -7.36 -6.75
C TYR A 161 12.74 -6.76 -6.14
N ASP A 162 12.35 -5.56 -6.57
CA ASP A 162 11.16 -4.89 -6.05
C ASP A 162 9.88 -5.64 -6.42
N MET A 163 9.77 -6.20 -7.63
CA MET A 163 8.69 -7.10 -8.02
C MET A 163 8.60 -8.36 -7.12
N MET A 164 9.74 -8.98 -6.78
CA MET A 164 9.77 -10.12 -5.86
C MET A 164 9.33 -9.73 -4.45
N ILE A 165 9.74 -8.57 -3.99
CA ILE A 165 9.37 -8.05 -2.67
C ILE A 165 7.89 -7.70 -2.60
N ASN A 166 7.30 -7.14 -3.66
CA ASN A 166 5.86 -6.92 -3.78
C ASN A 166 5.08 -8.23 -3.63
N MET A 167 5.55 -9.32 -4.24
CA MET A 167 4.94 -10.65 -4.09
C MET A 167 5.01 -11.14 -2.63
N MET A 168 6.16 -10.99 -1.97
CA MET A 168 6.31 -11.36 -0.56
C MET A 168 5.39 -10.53 0.35
N GLY A 169 5.32 -9.21 0.14
CA GLY A 169 4.43 -8.33 0.88
C GLY A 169 2.96 -8.66 0.65
N GLY A 170 2.57 -8.97 -0.59
CA GLY A 170 1.21 -9.43 -0.90
C GLY A 170 0.84 -10.74 -0.20
N LEU A 171 1.77 -11.69 -0.14
CA LEU A 171 1.58 -12.96 0.58
C LEU A 171 1.40 -12.74 2.09
N ILE A 172 2.26 -11.93 2.70
CA ILE A 172 2.16 -11.59 4.13
C ILE A 172 0.88 -10.80 4.40
N GLY A 173 0.55 -9.84 3.54
CA GLY A 173 -0.70 -9.09 3.58
C GLY A 173 -1.90 -10.03 3.61
N PHE A 174 -1.92 -11.02 2.71
CA PHE A 174 -2.96 -12.04 2.64
C PHE A 174 -3.06 -12.87 3.94
N VAL A 175 -1.93 -13.27 4.53
CA VAL A 175 -1.92 -14.00 5.80
C VAL A 175 -2.49 -13.13 6.94
N VAL A 176 -2.03 -11.87 7.03
CA VAL A 176 -2.48 -10.92 8.05
C VAL A 176 -3.98 -10.67 7.96
N THR A 177 -4.49 -10.40 6.75
CA THR A 177 -5.92 -10.21 6.53
C THR A 177 -6.71 -11.48 6.83
N ARG A 178 -6.22 -12.66 6.42
CA ARG A 178 -6.91 -13.94 6.65
C ARG A 178 -6.97 -14.31 8.12
N TRP A 179 -5.93 -14.01 8.89
CA TRP A 179 -5.91 -14.21 10.34
C TRP A 179 -6.94 -13.33 11.07
N ASN A 180 -7.20 -12.14 10.54
CA ASN A 180 -8.17 -11.20 11.10
C ASN A 180 -9.60 -11.39 10.58
N ALA A 181 -9.75 -12.12 9.47
CA ALA A 181 -11.04 -12.44 8.89
C ALA A 181 -11.84 -13.39 9.78
N LYS A 182 -13.16 -13.23 9.78
CA LYS A 182 -14.07 -14.16 10.44
C LYS A 182 -14.05 -15.46 9.62
N ILE A 183 -13.30 -16.45 10.09
CA ILE A 183 -13.34 -17.80 9.51
C ILE A 183 -14.74 -18.35 9.82
N GLY A 184 -15.61 -18.36 8.81
CA GLY A 184 -16.81 -19.18 8.80
C GLY A 184 -16.46 -20.64 8.62
#